data_AF-A0A7V9Q9L9-F1
#
_entry.id   AF-A0A7V9Q9L9-F1
#
_cell.length_a   1.000
_cell.length_b   1.000
_cell.length_c   1.000
_cell.angle_alpha   90.00
_cell.angle_beta   90.00
_cell.angle_gamma   90.00
#
_symmetry.space_group_name_H-M   'P 1'
#
loop_
_entity.id
_entity.type
_entity.pdbx_description
1 polymer ?
#
loop_
_entity_poly.entity_id
_entity_poly.type
_entity_poly.pdbx_seq_one_letter_code
_entity_poly.pdbx_strand_id
1 'polypeptide(L)'
;MTVTFTSRLSATSTPLKHAWEHTIGSGHAPLALRADWQEQLRRCHDELGFRHVRFHGLLSDDMGTLIAHQDKPLYSFFNADSICDFLLSIGMRPFVELG
;
A
#
# COMPACT_ATOMS: atom_id res chain seq x y z
N MET A 1 42.00 -2.10 -7.34
CA MET A 1 41.35 -3.31 -7.91
C MET A 1 40.40 -2.84 -8.99
N THR A 2 40.49 -3.40 -10.20
CA THR A 2 39.65 -2.99 -11.33
C THR A 2 38.73 -4.15 -11.69
N VAL A 3 37.42 -3.89 -11.77
CA VAL A 3 36.41 -4.86 -12.20
C VAL A 3 35.93 -4.47 -13.60
N THR A 4 35.86 -5.43 -14.51
CA THR A 4 35.35 -5.25 -15.87
C THR A 4 34.03 -5.99 -16.02
N PHE A 5 32.99 -5.29 -16.46
CA PHE A 5 31.68 -5.86 -16.83
C PHE A 5 31.51 -5.85 -18.35
N THR A 6 31.00 -6.94 -18.92
CA THR A 6 30.65 -7.04 -20.34
C THR A 6 29.23 -7.60 -20.50
N SER A 7 28.51 -7.15 -21.54
CA SER A 7 27.16 -7.60 -21.87
C SER A 7 27.03 -7.85 -23.38
N ARG A 8 26.24 -8.84 -23.79
CA ARG A 8 25.93 -9.14 -25.20
C ARG A 8 24.45 -8.91 -25.47
N LEU A 9 24.15 -7.81 -26.16
CA LEU A 9 22.77 -7.40 -26.49
C LEU A 9 22.05 -8.35 -27.45
N SER A 10 22.78 -9.16 -28.23
CA SER A 10 22.21 -10.12 -29.18
C SER A 10 21.82 -11.46 -28.54
N ALA A 11 22.14 -11.69 -27.27
CA ALA A 11 21.81 -12.93 -26.58
C ALA A 11 20.31 -12.96 -26.21
N THR A 12 19.73 -14.16 -26.12
CA THR A 12 18.36 -14.34 -25.64
C THR A 12 18.21 -13.79 -24.22
N SER A 13 17.25 -12.88 -24.03
CA SER A 13 16.94 -12.29 -22.72
C SER A 13 16.01 -13.16 -21.90
N THR A 14 16.07 -13.00 -20.58
CA THR A 14 15.03 -13.45 -19.65
C THR A 14 14.28 -12.25 -19.07
N PRO A 15 12.98 -12.38 -18.76
CA PRO A 15 12.25 -11.31 -18.08
C PRO A 15 12.87 -10.99 -16.72
N LEU A 16 13.13 -9.71 -16.47
CA LEU A 16 13.53 -9.23 -15.15
C LEU A 16 12.29 -9.26 -14.24
N LYS A 17 12.41 -9.86 -13.04
CA LYS A 17 11.32 -9.90 -12.07
C LYS A 17 11.39 -8.67 -11.17
N HIS A 18 10.43 -7.75 -11.30
CA HIS A 18 10.33 -6.53 -10.51
C HIS A 18 9.68 -6.81 -9.14
N ALA A 19 10.37 -7.59 -8.32
CA ALA A 19 9.91 -7.93 -6.97
C ALA A 19 9.92 -6.72 -6.02
N TRP A 20 10.85 -5.78 -6.24
CA TRP A 20 11.00 -4.57 -5.42
C TRP A 20 9.81 -3.60 -5.53
N GLU A 21 9.04 -3.65 -6.62
CA GLU A 21 7.87 -2.79 -6.87
C GLU A 21 6.55 -3.45 -6.39
N HIS A 22 6.62 -4.65 -5.82
CA HIS A 22 5.40 -5.37 -5.48
C HIS A 22 4.62 -4.70 -4.35
N THR A 23 5.28 -4.37 -3.24
CA THR A 23 4.66 -3.80 -2.03
C THR A 23 5.57 -2.76 -1.41
N ILE A 24 4.99 -1.64 -0.98
CA ILE A 24 5.62 -0.66 -0.09
C ILE A 24 4.99 -0.73 1.31
N GLY A 25 5.79 -0.42 2.34
CA GLY A 25 5.27 -0.25 3.70
C GLY A 25 4.73 1.16 3.95
N SER A 26 3.86 1.30 4.93
CA SER A 26 3.39 2.57 5.47
C SER A 26 3.16 2.46 6.99
N GLY A 27 2.78 3.58 7.61
CA GLY A 27 2.47 3.66 9.04
C GLY A 27 1.12 3.03 9.39
N HIS A 28 0.41 3.59 10.37
CA HIS A 28 -0.94 3.14 10.74
C HIS A 28 -2.00 3.59 9.72
N ALA A 29 -3.07 2.79 9.58
CA ALA A 29 -4.17 3.00 8.63
C ALA A 29 -4.79 4.41 8.62
N PRO A 30 -5.01 5.11 9.75
CA PRO A 30 -5.58 6.46 9.73
C PRO A 30 -4.76 7.48 8.95
N LEU A 31 -3.45 7.26 8.77
CA LEU A 31 -2.63 8.13 7.91
C LEU A 31 -3.13 8.13 6.46
N ALA A 32 -3.70 7.01 5.98
CA ALA A 32 -4.19 6.89 4.62
C ALA A 32 -5.47 7.71 4.34
N LEU A 33 -6.12 8.23 5.39
CA LEU A 33 -7.23 9.18 5.26
C LEU A 33 -6.74 10.62 5.01
N ARG A 34 -5.44 10.90 5.19
CA ARG A 34 -4.89 12.24 5.04
C ARG A 34 -4.54 12.55 3.59
N ALA A 35 -4.95 13.70 3.10
CA ALA A 35 -4.72 14.12 1.71
C ALA A 35 -3.23 14.19 1.34
N ASP A 36 -2.35 14.62 2.26
CA ASP A 36 -0.91 14.69 1.99
C ASP A 36 -0.27 13.30 1.86
N TRP A 37 -0.72 12.34 2.67
CA TRP A 37 -0.30 10.95 2.53
C TRP A 37 -0.75 10.35 1.20
N GLN A 38 -2.00 10.63 0.81
CA GLN A 38 -2.57 10.16 -0.45
C GLN A 38 -1.82 10.72 -1.66
N GLU A 39 -1.45 12.00 -1.62
CA GLU A 39 -0.61 12.63 -2.64
C GLU A 39 0.75 11.94 -2.76
N GLN A 40 1.42 11.71 -1.63
CA GLN A 40 2.72 11.04 -1.63
C GLN A 40 2.63 9.60 -2.12
N LEU A 41 1.60 8.85 -1.74
CA LEU A 41 1.44 7.48 -2.21
C LEU A 41 1.18 7.43 -3.72
N ARG A 42 0.38 8.35 -4.26
CA ARG A 42 0.16 8.44 -5.71
C ARG A 42 1.47 8.70 -6.46
N ARG A 43 2.29 9.61 -5.96
CA ARG A 43 3.62 9.85 -6.53
C ARG A 43 4.52 8.61 -6.45
N CYS A 44 4.51 7.88 -5.34
CA CYS A 44 5.23 6.61 -5.23
C CYS A 44 4.72 5.57 -6.25
N HIS A 45 3.41 5.51 -6.51
CA HIS A 45 2.86 4.67 -7.57
C HIS A 45 3.36 5.08 -8.95
N ASP A 46 3.20 6.36 -9.30
CA ASP A 46 3.49 6.88 -10.64
C ASP A 46 5.00 6.87 -10.95
N GLU A 47 5.84 7.22 -9.98
CA GLU A 47 7.29 7.39 -10.17
C GLU A 47 8.08 6.08 -9.91
N LEU A 48 7.60 5.22 -9.00
CA LEU A 48 8.36 4.02 -8.56
C LEU A 48 7.66 2.69 -8.90
N GLY A 49 6.43 2.72 -9.41
CA GLY A 49 5.72 1.53 -9.91
C GLY A 49 5.12 0.63 -8.82
N PHE A 50 4.99 1.09 -7.58
CA PHE A 50 4.45 0.28 -6.49
C PHE A 50 3.00 -0.14 -6.75
N ARG A 51 2.71 -1.43 -6.54
CA ARG A 51 1.38 -2.02 -6.81
C ARG A 51 0.54 -2.23 -5.56
N HIS A 52 1.18 -2.37 -4.40
CA HIS A 52 0.51 -2.58 -3.13
C HIS A 52 1.10 -1.72 -2.02
N VAL A 53 0.29 -1.43 -1.01
CA VAL A 53 0.73 -0.81 0.24
C VAL A 53 0.31 -1.68 1.43
N ARG A 54 1.23 -1.91 2.37
CA ARG A 54 0.97 -2.59 3.65
C ARG A 54 1.04 -1.57 4.78
N PHE A 55 0.06 -1.55 5.66
CA PHE A 55 0.01 -0.70 6.85
C PHE A 55 -0.62 -1.44 8.03
N HIS A 56 -0.34 -0.96 9.24
CA HIS A 56 -0.86 -1.52 10.49
C HIS A 56 -2.24 -0.96 10.84
N GLY A 57 -2.98 -1.68 11.68
CA GLY A 57 -4.15 -1.12 12.37
C GLY A 57 -5.37 -0.84 11.50
N LEU A 58 -5.59 -1.59 10.42
CA LEU A 58 -6.84 -1.47 9.63
C LEU A 58 -8.10 -1.75 10.48
N LEU A 59 -7.95 -2.59 11.52
CA LEU A 59 -9.01 -2.94 12.46
C LEU A 59 -8.77 -2.35 13.87
N SER A 60 -7.87 -1.38 14.02
CA SER A 60 -7.65 -0.72 15.32
C SER A 60 -8.81 0.22 15.67
N ASP A 61 -8.90 0.59 16.94
CA ASP A 61 -9.95 1.51 17.44
C ASP A 61 -9.89 2.89 16.74
N ASP A 62 -8.71 3.33 16.31
CA ASP A 62 -8.52 4.58 15.57
C ASP A 62 -9.31 4.62 14.25
N MET A 63 -9.58 3.45 13.66
CA MET A 63 -10.39 3.33 12.44
C MET A 63 -11.88 3.42 12.71
N GLY A 64 -12.32 3.27 13.97
CA GLY A 64 -13.73 3.30 14.35
C GLY A 64 -14.54 2.11 13.82
N THR A 65 -13.87 1.03 13.42
CA THR A 65 -14.50 -0.14 12.79
C THR A 65 -15.47 -0.86 13.72
N LEU A 66 -15.16 -0.89 15.02
CA LEU A 66 -15.99 -1.48 16.05
C LEU A 66 -16.05 -0.52 17.24
N ILE A 67 -17.24 -0.06 17.59
CA ILE A 67 -17.49 0.74 18.79
C ILE A 67 -18.55 0.06 19.66
N ALA A 68 -18.52 0.33 20.97
CA ALA A 68 -19.61 -0.04 21.87
C ALA A 68 -20.64 1.09 21.93
N HIS A 69 -21.89 0.79 21.59
CA HIS A 69 -23.02 1.70 21.75
C HIS A 69 -24.14 1.02 22.54
N GLN A 70 -24.46 1.54 23.73
CA GLN A 70 -25.45 0.93 24.64
C GLN A 70 -25.16 -0.57 24.89
N ASP A 71 -23.91 -0.89 25.23
CA ASP A 71 -23.41 -2.26 25.47
C ASP A 71 -23.58 -3.23 24.29
N LYS A 72 -23.82 -2.71 23.09
CA LYS A 72 -23.90 -3.49 21.85
C LYS A 72 -22.79 -3.08 20.88
N PRO A 73 -22.18 -4.04 20.17
CA PRO A 73 -21.21 -3.72 19.13
C PRO A 73 -21.90 -3.03 17.95
N LEU A 74 -21.34 -1.92 17.49
CA LEU A 74 -21.70 -1.26 16.24
C LEU A 74 -20.48 -1.28 15.33
N TYR A 75 -20.67 -1.74 14.09
CA TYR A 75 -19.63 -1.84 13.09
C TYR A 75 -19.76 -0.73 12.06
N SER A 76 -18.66 -0.06 11.74
CA SER A 76 -18.61 0.98 10.71
C SER A 76 -17.37 0.82 9.84
N PHE A 77 -17.55 0.38 8.59
CA PHE A 77 -16.44 0.20 7.65
C PHE A 77 -16.07 1.48 6.90
N PHE A 78 -16.74 2.61 7.18
CA PHE A 78 -16.60 3.85 6.42
C PHE A 78 -15.14 4.29 6.17
N ASN A 79 -14.30 4.29 7.20
CA ASN A 79 -12.90 4.70 7.07
C ASN A 79 -12.07 3.65 6.31
N ALA A 80 -12.31 2.36 6.57
CA ALA A 80 -11.63 1.27 5.87
C ALA A 80 -11.99 1.28 4.37
N ASP A 81 -13.26 1.48 4.05
CA ASP A 81 -13.78 1.63 2.69
C ASP A 81 -13.17 2.86 2.02
N SER A 82 -13.12 4.01 2.70
CA SER A 82 -12.51 5.23 2.17
C SER A 82 -11.04 5.05 1.79
N ILE A 83 -10.28 4.30 2.61
CA ILE A 83 -8.88 3.96 2.29
C ILE A 83 -8.83 3.02 1.09
N CYS A 84 -9.62 1.94 1.08
CA CYS A 84 -9.65 0.98 -0.02
C CYS A 84 -10.04 1.65 -1.35
N ASP A 85 -11.08 2.49 -1.35
CA ASP A 85 -11.53 3.26 -2.50
C ASP A 85 -10.43 4.16 -3.05
N PHE A 86 -9.73 4.89 -2.16
CA PHE A 86 -8.58 5.69 -2.57
C PHE A 86 -7.49 4.83 -3.23
N LEU A 87 -7.06 3.73 -2.60
CA LEU A 87 -6.02 2.87 -3.15
C LEU A 87 -6.39 2.34 -4.54
N LEU A 88 -7.62 1.85 -4.69
CA LEU A 88 -8.12 1.34 -5.96
C LEU A 88 -8.21 2.46 -7.02
N SER A 89 -8.60 3.68 -6.62
CA SER A 89 -8.69 4.83 -7.53
C SER A 89 -7.35 5.22 -8.16
N ILE A 90 -6.24 4.96 -7.47
CA ILE A 90 -4.88 5.20 -7.97
C ILE A 90 -4.23 3.93 -8.55
N GLY A 91 -4.99 2.86 -8.76
CA GLY A 91 -4.47 1.60 -9.33
C GLY A 91 -3.64 0.74 -8.38
N MET A 92 -3.64 1.06 -7.08
CA MET A 92 -2.98 0.29 -6.03
C MET A 92 -3.96 -0.64 -5.29
N ARG A 93 -3.43 -1.58 -4.52
CA ARG A 93 -4.23 -2.48 -3.67
C ARG A 93 -3.67 -2.57 -2.24
N PRO A 94 -4.51 -2.74 -1.22
CA PRO A 94 -4.02 -3.00 0.13
C PRO A 94 -3.38 -4.40 0.18
N PHE A 95 -2.19 -4.49 0.77
CA PHE A 95 -1.64 -5.73 1.28
C PHE A 95 -2.07 -5.83 2.75
N VAL A 96 -3.21 -6.48 2.97
CA VAL A 96 -3.92 -6.46 4.25
C VAL A 96 -3.11 -7.16 5.35
N GLU A 97 -2.92 -6.44 6.45
CA GLU A 97 -2.45 -6.99 7.72
C GLU A 97 -3.64 -7.12 8.66
N LEU A 98 -3.82 -8.32 9.23
CA LEU A 98 -4.87 -8.61 10.20
C LEU A 98 -4.30 -8.49 11.62
N GLY A 99 -4.56 -7.36 12.27
CA GLY A 99 -4.09 -7.05 13.63
C GLY A 99 -2.88 -6.16 13.64
#